data_AF-A0A378TRR3-F1
#
_entry.id   AF-A0A378TRR3-F1
#
_cell.length_a   1.000
_cell.length_b   1.000
_cell.length_c   1.000
_cell.angle_alpha   90.00
_cell.angle_beta   90.00
_cell.angle_gamma   90.00
#
_symmetry.space_group_name_H-M   'P 1'
#
loop_
_entity.id
_entity.type
_entity.pdbx_description
1 polymer ?
#
loop_
_entity_poly.entity_id
_entity_poly.type
_entity_poly.pdbx_seq_one_letter_code
_entity_poly.pdbx_strand_id
1 'polypeptide(L)'
;MKKLAVLIDADNTSHKTIGLVLQEIAKYGVPIVKRVYGDWSSEINENGKPTNRLHVWRDVSLSHAITPIQQFAYTKGKDATDMMLIINAMDLLYGNQLDGFCIISSDSDFTPLASRIRESGLMVYGFGKIQTPSAFINACDKFIYIENLTQSYVENDTNEILDNKENSSLLMEKNKVMNSQNRLSKDSIKQLSDDVIQKPTMLSQQVAIDEPTLQLIYKSIKDIADDDGWANLSTLGNHLATIKPDFDTRTYGRAKLSGLLQALDLFEIKLEGSQKFVRKKPSFAKVLKIVHDVIIDYRGLNEWTSINLLAIEIAKRNPDFNPRIFGYQNIQEIIKAIDSKYFELDTDKTRIKLLSIKEK
;
A
#
# COMPACT_ATOMS: atom_id res chain seq x y z
N MET A 1 -0.59 20.95 -22.43
CA MET A 1 -0.21 19.93 -21.42
C MET A 1 1.09 20.35 -20.78
N LYS A 2 1.28 20.07 -19.49
CA LYS A 2 2.54 20.37 -18.78
C LYS A 2 3.70 19.59 -19.40
N LYS A 3 4.83 20.24 -19.64
CA LYS A 3 6.08 19.63 -20.14
C LYS A 3 6.90 19.12 -18.97
N LEU A 4 7.24 17.84 -18.96
CA LEU A 4 7.91 17.20 -17.83
C LEU A 4 9.29 16.67 -18.23
N ALA A 5 10.24 16.78 -17.31
CA ALA A 5 11.50 16.05 -17.37
C ALA A 5 11.44 14.82 -16.47
N VAL A 6 11.78 13.66 -17.01
CA VAL A 6 11.79 12.37 -16.34
C VAL A 6 13.23 11.97 -16.09
N LEU A 7 13.63 11.94 -14.82
CA LEU A 7 14.99 11.65 -14.37
C LEU A 7 14.99 10.36 -13.56
N ILE A 8 15.61 9.32 -14.11
CA ILE A 8 15.59 7.97 -13.55
C ILE A 8 16.95 7.63 -12.98
N ASP A 9 16.99 7.30 -11.69
CA ASP A 9 18.15 6.71 -11.03
C ASP A 9 18.13 5.20 -11.29
N ALA A 10 19.05 4.72 -12.13
CA ALA A 10 19.08 3.32 -12.56
C ALA A 10 19.62 2.37 -11.48
N ASP A 11 20.37 2.90 -10.52
CA ASP A 11 21.01 2.12 -9.46
C ASP A 11 20.00 1.78 -8.34
N ASN A 12 19.03 2.68 -8.10
CA ASN A 12 17.98 2.48 -7.10
C ASN A 12 16.65 1.95 -7.68
N THR A 13 16.44 2.10 -8.99
CA THR A 13 15.17 1.75 -9.65
C THR A 13 15.22 0.42 -10.40
N SER A 14 14.07 -0.26 -10.51
CA SER A 14 13.94 -1.45 -11.38
C SER A 14 13.48 -1.08 -12.79
N HIS A 15 14.20 -1.54 -13.81
CA HIS A 15 13.81 -1.40 -15.22
C HIS A 15 12.40 -1.95 -15.54
N LYS A 16 11.95 -2.98 -14.80
CA LYS A 16 10.66 -3.66 -15.05
C LYS A 16 9.45 -2.76 -14.84
N THR A 17 9.57 -1.74 -14.00
CA THR A 17 8.43 -0.90 -13.61
C THR A 17 8.32 0.38 -14.43
N ILE A 18 9.31 0.67 -15.28
CA ILE A 18 9.44 1.95 -15.99
C ILE A 18 8.31 2.19 -16.98
N GLY A 19 7.83 1.16 -17.68
CA GLY A 19 6.68 1.30 -18.59
C GLY A 19 5.44 1.83 -17.84
N LEU A 20 5.16 1.26 -16.68
CA LEU A 20 4.03 1.68 -15.83
C LEU A 20 4.24 3.08 -15.25
N VAL A 21 5.47 3.40 -14.83
CA VAL A 21 5.82 4.74 -14.34
C VAL A 21 5.60 5.80 -15.43
N LEU A 22 6.03 5.53 -16.66
CA LEU A 22 5.82 6.45 -17.78
C LEU A 22 4.34 6.60 -18.15
N GLN A 23 3.56 5.53 -18.08
CA GLN A 23 2.11 5.57 -18.26
C GLN A 23 1.43 6.44 -17.19
N GLU A 24 1.89 6.35 -15.94
CA GLU A 24 1.41 7.20 -14.85
C GLU A 24 1.81 8.66 -15.06
N ILE A 25 3.05 8.93 -15.47
CA ILE A 25 3.55 10.28 -15.79
C ILE A 25 2.71 10.95 -16.88
N ALA A 26 2.28 10.19 -17.89
CA ALA A 26 1.44 10.69 -18.98
C ALA A 26 0.10 11.28 -18.52
N LYS A 27 -0.37 10.96 -17.31
CA LYS A 27 -1.58 11.57 -16.70
C LYS A 27 -1.36 13.00 -16.26
N TYR A 28 -0.12 13.38 -15.94
CA TYR A 28 0.22 14.71 -15.40
C TYR A 28 0.78 15.66 -16.45
N GLY A 29 1.36 15.11 -17.52
CA GLY A 29 1.96 15.91 -18.58
C GLY A 29 2.66 15.07 -19.64
N VAL A 30 3.35 15.76 -20.54
CA VAL A 30 4.11 15.14 -21.63
C VAL A 30 5.58 15.06 -21.21
N PRO A 31 6.17 13.85 -21.11
CA PRO A 31 7.59 13.69 -20.80
C PRO A 31 8.43 14.06 -22.04
N ILE A 32 8.93 15.29 -22.08
CA ILE A 32 9.73 15.81 -23.21
C ILE A 32 11.23 15.53 -23.04
N VAL A 33 11.68 15.31 -21.81
CA VAL A 33 13.02 14.82 -21.49
C VAL A 33 12.86 13.53 -20.72
N LYS A 34 13.54 12.47 -21.15
CA LYS A 34 13.59 11.18 -20.45
C LYS A 34 15.03 10.72 -20.39
N ARG A 35 15.61 10.72 -19.19
CA ARG A 35 17.00 10.34 -18.96
C ARG A 35 17.09 9.31 -17.86
N VAL A 36 17.96 8.33 -18.06
CA VAL A 36 18.30 7.32 -17.06
C VAL A 36 19.79 7.40 -16.77
N TYR A 37 20.14 7.56 -15.50
CA TYR A 37 21.49 7.83 -15.03
C TYR A 37 22.07 6.59 -14.38
N GLY A 38 23.31 6.26 -14.72
CA GLY A 38 24.02 5.13 -14.13
C GLY A 38 25.42 4.99 -14.70
N ASP A 39 26.20 4.12 -14.07
CA ASP A 39 27.47 3.67 -14.64
C ASP A 39 27.22 2.47 -15.54
N TRP A 40 27.11 2.67 -16.85
CA TRP A 40 26.90 1.61 -17.85
C TRP A 40 28.15 0.78 -18.12
N SER A 41 29.29 1.11 -17.51
CA SER A 41 30.52 0.32 -17.64
C SER A 41 30.36 -1.01 -16.91
N SER A 42 30.54 -2.10 -17.63
CA SER A 42 30.49 -3.44 -17.05
C SER A 42 31.92 -3.99 -17.01
N GLU A 43 32.49 -4.09 -15.83
CA GLU A 43 33.69 -4.91 -15.60
C GLU A 43 33.27 -6.34 -15.21
N ILE A 44 34.15 -7.31 -15.41
CA ILE A 44 33.91 -8.69 -14.97
C ILE A 44 34.66 -8.86 -13.64
N ASN A 45 33.94 -9.23 -12.58
CA ASN A 45 34.57 -9.54 -11.30
C ASN A 45 35.31 -10.89 -11.35
N GLU A 46 36.10 -11.17 -10.32
CA GLU A 46 36.87 -12.41 -10.15
C GLU A 46 36.05 -13.71 -10.31
N ASN A 47 34.72 -13.63 -10.17
CA ASN A 47 33.79 -14.74 -10.30
C ASN A 47 33.12 -14.81 -11.68
N GLY A 48 33.63 -14.09 -12.68
CA GLY A 48 33.09 -14.07 -14.04
C GLY A 48 31.75 -13.34 -14.19
N LYS A 49 31.31 -12.59 -13.18
CA LYS A 49 30.03 -11.87 -13.19
C LYS A 49 30.22 -10.37 -13.47
N PRO A 50 29.33 -9.73 -14.24
CA PRO A 50 29.38 -8.30 -14.45
C PRO A 50 29.22 -7.53 -13.13
N THR A 51 30.00 -6.46 -12.96
CA THR A 51 30.04 -5.63 -11.75
C THR A 51 28.81 -4.73 -11.61
N ASN A 52 28.17 -4.36 -12.72
CA ASN A 52 26.90 -3.66 -12.74
C ASN A 52 25.79 -4.56 -13.33
N ARG A 53 24.53 -4.19 -13.08
CA ARG A 53 23.37 -4.89 -13.64
C ARG A 53 22.64 -4.05 -14.69
N LEU A 54 23.25 -2.98 -15.19
CA LEU A 54 22.54 -1.98 -15.99
C LEU A 54 22.30 -2.39 -17.45
N HIS A 55 22.95 -3.45 -17.95
CA HIS A 55 22.68 -3.99 -19.29
C HIS A 55 21.19 -4.31 -19.55
N VAL A 56 20.43 -4.66 -18.50
CA VAL A 56 18.98 -4.96 -18.57
C VAL A 56 18.12 -3.76 -18.94
N TRP A 57 18.64 -2.54 -18.82
CA TRP A 57 17.91 -1.31 -19.14
C TRP A 57 17.97 -0.96 -20.63
N ARG A 58 18.79 -1.65 -21.44
CA ARG A 58 18.93 -1.39 -22.87
C ARG A 58 17.59 -1.42 -23.59
N ASP A 59 16.87 -2.53 -23.45
CA ASP A 59 15.61 -2.75 -24.19
C ASP A 59 14.52 -1.79 -23.71
N VAL A 60 14.44 -1.54 -22.40
CA VAL A 60 13.50 -0.58 -21.80
C VAL A 60 13.78 0.84 -22.28
N SER A 61 15.06 1.23 -22.35
CA SER A 61 15.46 2.56 -22.78
C SER A 61 15.13 2.80 -24.24
N LEU A 62 15.42 1.83 -25.11
CA LEU A 62 15.08 1.89 -26.53
C LEU A 62 13.55 1.94 -26.76
N SER A 63 12.81 1.05 -26.08
CA SER A 63 11.35 0.94 -26.25
C SER A 63 10.59 2.18 -25.83
N HIS A 64 11.12 2.93 -24.86
CA HIS A 64 10.47 4.11 -24.30
C HIS A 64 11.15 5.43 -24.69
N ALA A 65 12.11 5.40 -25.62
CA ALA A 65 12.91 6.57 -26.00
C ALA A 65 13.49 7.32 -24.78
N ILE A 66 14.13 6.57 -23.88
CA ILE A 66 14.86 7.10 -22.73
C ILE A 66 16.33 7.16 -23.10
N THR A 67 16.96 8.30 -22.87
CA THR A 67 18.39 8.50 -23.14
C THR A 67 19.22 8.04 -21.93
N PRO A 68 20.10 7.04 -22.08
CA PRO A 68 21.06 6.70 -21.04
C PRO A 68 22.12 7.80 -20.88
N ILE A 69 22.38 8.20 -19.64
CA ILE A 69 23.46 9.12 -19.26
C ILE A 69 24.50 8.32 -18.50
N GLN A 70 25.72 8.28 -19.02
CA GLN A 70 26.86 7.60 -18.41
C GLN A 70 27.55 8.50 -17.39
N GLN A 71 27.79 7.96 -16.20
CA GLN A 71 28.71 8.53 -15.24
C GLN A 71 29.57 7.42 -14.65
N PHE A 72 30.90 7.52 -14.80
CA PHE A 72 31.82 6.55 -14.20
C PHE A 72 31.94 6.78 -12.69
N ALA A 73 32.00 5.69 -11.92
CA ALA A 73 32.36 5.76 -10.51
C ALA A 73 33.87 6.01 -10.34
N TYR A 74 34.25 7.21 -9.87
CA TYR A 74 35.66 7.51 -9.56
C TYR A 74 36.18 6.75 -8.33
N THR A 75 35.26 6.36 -7.44
CA THR A 75 35.56 5.62 -6.22
C THR A 75 34.36 4.73 -5.92
N LYS A 76 34.61 3.48 -5.54
CA LYS A 76 33.56 2.51 -5.27
C LYS A 76 32.69 2.97 -4.09
N GLY A 77 31.37 2.97 -4.28
CA GLY A 77 30.40 3.37 -3.24
C GLY A 77 30.30 4.87 -2.99
N LYS A 78 30.62 5.70 -4.00
CA LYS A 78 30.38 7.13 -4.00
C LYS A 78 29.28 7.49 -5.00
N ASP A 79 28.57 8.58 -4.71
CA ASP A 79 27.32 8.95 -5.36
C ASP A 79 27.54 9.78 -6.63
N ALA A 80 28.49 9.35 -7.48
CA ALA A 80 28.86 10.07 -8.69
C ALA A 80 27.68 10.19 -9.66
N THR A 81 26.91 9.10 -9.83
CA THR A 81 25.69 9.06 -10.63
C THR A 81 24.67 10.10 -10.15
N ASP A 82 24.45 10.18 -8.84
CA ASP A 82 23.46 11.07 -8.24
C ASP A 82 23.85 12.54 -8.41
N MET A 83 25.13 12.86 -8.22
CA MET A 83 25.66 14.20 -8.53
C MET A 83 25.42 14.58 -9.99
N MET A 84 25.67 13.68 -10.94
CA MET A 84 25.44 13.95 -12.36
C MET A 84 23.95 14.16 -12.67
N LEU A 85 23.07 13.36 -12.07
CA LEU A 85 21.62 13.53 -12.16
C LEU A 85 21.20 14.91 -11.65
N ILE A 86 21.68 15.31 -10.46
CA ILE A 86 21.38 16.61 -9.85
C ILE A 86 21.86 17.76 -10.74
N ILE A 87 23.10 17.70 -11.26
CA ILE A 87 23.64 18.73 -12.15
C ILE A 87 22.77 18.88 -13.40
N ASN A 88 22.43 17.76 -14.06
CA ASN A 88 21.57 17.78 -15.24
C ASN A 88 20.15 18.27 -14.93
N ALA A 89 19.62 17.95 -13.74
CA ALA A 89 18.33 18.46 -13.30
C ALA A 89 18.36 19.99 -13.15
N MET A 90 19.43 20.55 -12.58
CA MET A 90 19.61 22.00 -12.45
C MET A 90 19.79 22.69 -13.81
N ASP A 91 20.54 22.10 -14.74
CA ASP A 91 20.66 22.65 -16.10
C ASP A 91 19.29 22.70 -16.81
N LEU A 92 18.50 21.63 -16.66
CA LEU A 92 17.14 21.57 -17.19
C LEU A 92 16.21 22.59 -16.52
N LEU A 93 16.36 22.80 -15.21
CA LEU A 93 15.58 23.76 -14.43
C LEU A 93 15.78 25.17 -14.95
N TYR A 94 17.04 25.59 -15.15
CA TYR A 94 17.37 26.93 -15.67
C TYR A 94 17.19 27.08 -17.18
N GLY A 95 16.94 25.98 -17.90
CA GLY A 95 16.58 26.00 -19.31
C GLY A 95 15.21 26.62 -19.61
N ASN A 96 14.37 26.86 -18.59
CA ASN A 96 13.05 27.51 -18.67
C ASN A 96 12.09 26.93 -19.72
N GLN A 97 12.16 25.61 -19.97
CA GLN A 97 11.32 24.91 -20.96
C GLN A 97 10.37 23.88 -20.36
N LEU A 98 10.44 23.67 -19.05
CA LEU A 98 9.74 22.63 -18.31
C LEU A 98 8.75 23.24 -17.33
N ASP A 99 7.64 22.52 -17.13
CA ASP A 99 6.61 22.85 -16.13
C ASP A 99 6.73 21.97 -14.87
N GLY A 100 7.60 20.96 -14.91
CA GLY A 100 7.83 20.07 -13.78
C GLY A 100 8.84 18.95 -14.04
N PHE A 101 9.15 18.25 -12.96
CA PHE A 101 10.12 17.16 -12.90
C PHE A 101 9.49 15.91 -12.32
N CYS A 102 9.83 14.77 -12.89
CA CYS A 102 9.58 13.44 -12.34
C CYS A 102 10.93 12.88 -11.89
N ILE A 103 11.09 12.65 -10.59
CA ILE A 103 12.31 12.04 -10.01
C ILE A 103 11.95 10.60 -9.64
N ILE A 104 12.61 9.64 -10.28
CA ILE A 104 12.35 8.22 -10.10
C ILE A 104 13.53 7.62 -9.32
N SER A 105 13.40 7.61 -8.00
CA SER A 105 14.34 7.01 -7.05
C SER A 105 13.65 6.79 -5.69
N SER A 106 14.21 5.89 -4.87
CA SER A 106 13.84 5.77 -3.44
C SER A 106 14.91 6.36 -2.51
N ASP A 107 15.94 7.02 -3.07
CA ASP A 107 17.01 7.64 -2.30
C ASP A 107 16.58 8.99 -1.72
N SER A 108 16.82 9.20 -0.42
CA SER A 108 16.52 10.45 0.25
C SER A 108 17.48 11.59 -0.10
N ASP A 109 18.63 11.31 -0.69
CA ASP A 109 19.61 12.33 -1.02
C ASP A 109 19.13 13.29 -2.13
N PHE A 110 18.06 12.94 -2.84
CA PHE A 110 17.35 13.83 -3.78
C PHE A 110 16.39 14.83 -3.10
N THR A 111 16.22 14.79 -1.77
CA THR A 111 15.37 15.72 -1.01
C THR A 111 15.68 17.21 -1.28
N PRO A 112 16.96 17.66 -1.28
CA PRO A 112 17.30 19.05 -1.57
C PRO A 112 17.00 19.45 -3.01
N LEU A 113 17.20 18.53 -3.98
CA LEU A 113 16.86 18.76 -5.38
C LEU A 113 15.36 19.01 -5.56
N ALA A 114 14.53 18.13 -4.99
CA ALA A 114 13.07 18.29 -5.03
C ALA A 114 12.61 19.63 -4.42
N SER A 115 13.17 19.98 -3.26
CA SER A 115 12.88 21.25 -2.60
C SER A 115 13.26 22.45 -3.47
N ARG A 116 14.47 22.44 -4.07
CA ARG A 116 14.96 23.53 -4.92
C ARG A 116 14.14 23.72 -6.19
N ILE A 117 13.66 22.65 -6.81
CA ILE A 117 12.77 22.71 -7.98
C ILE A 117 11.44 23.36 -7.59
N ARG A 118 10.86 22.98 -6.45
CA ARG A 118 9.60 23.57 -5.94
C ARG A 118 9.74 25.04 -5.56
N GLU A 119 10.86 25.42 -4.94
CA GLU A 119 11.19 26.83 -4.67
C GLU A 119 11.25 27.66 -5.95
N SER A 120 11.56 27.04 -7.09
CA SER A 120 11.55 27.68 -8.41
C SER A 120 10.16 27.71 -9.06
N GLY A 121 9.13 27.22 -8.37
CA GLY A 121 7.73 27.26 -8.82
C GLY A 121 7.32 26.12 -9.76
N LEU A 122 8.17 25.11 -9.98
CA LEU A 122 7.87 23.98 -10.84
C LEU A 122 7.33 22.78 -10.04
N MET A 123 6.49 21.97 -10.68
CA MET A 123 5.94 20.76 -10.08
C MET A 123 7.01 19.68 -9.89
N VAL A 124 7.00 18.99 -8.75
CA VAL A 124 7.82 17.80 -8.50
C VAL A 124 6.96 16.58 -8.22
N TYR A 125 7.10 15.57 -9.08
CA TYR A 125 6.51 14.25 -8.95
C TYR A 125 7.60 13.24 -8.55
N GLY A 126 7.57 12.74 -7.32
CA GLY A 126 8.46 11.67 -6.87
C GLY A 126 7.89 10.30 -7.21
N PHE A 127 8.74 9.36 -7.60
CA PHE A 127 8.39 7.96 -7.80
C PHE A 127 9.40 7.07 -7.10
N GLY A 128 8.95 6.23 -6.18
CA GLY A 128 9.83 5.32 -5.44
C GLY A 128 9.07 4.21 -4.75
N LYS A 129 9.80 3.38 -4.00
CA LYS A 129 9.23 2.26 -3.24
C LYS A 129 8.52 2.74 -1.97
N ILE A 130 7.69 1.90 -1.39
CA ILE A 130 7.01 2.20 -0.10
C ILE A 130 8.00 2.53 1.02
N GLN A 131 9.18 1.92 1.00
CA GLN A 131 10.26 2.16 1.96
C GLN A 131 11.01 3.50 1.81
N THR A 132 10.62 4.34 0.85
CA THR A 132 11.26 5.65 0.61
C THR A 132 11.10 6.54 1.86
N PRO A 133 12.17 7.20 2.34
CA PRO A 133 12.08 8.05 3.53
C PRO A 133 11.10 9.22 3.38
N SER A 134 10.42 9.56 4.48
CA SER A 134 9.39 10.62 4.51
C SER A 134 9.93 12.00 4.13
N ALA A 135 11.22 12.27 4.38
CA ALA A 135 11.87 13.53 4.00
C ALA A 135 11.76 13.78 2.49
N PHE A 136 12.09 12.79 1.66
CA PHE A 136 12.01 12.92 0.20
C PHE A 136 10.57 12.96 -0.29
N ILE A 137 9.69 12.14 0.30
CA ILE A 137 8.25 12.14 -0.01
C ILE A 137 7.67 13.54 0.20
N ASN A 138 7.92 14.16 1.36
CA ASN A 138 7.39 15.47 1.73
C ASN A 138 8.03 16.63 0.93
N ALA A 139 9.22 16.41 0.37
CA ALA A 139 9.86 17.37 -0.52
C ALA A 139 9.23 17.41 -1.92
N CYS A 140 8.45 16.41 -2.32
CA CYS A 140 7.72 16.40 -3.59
C CYS A 140 6.33 17.04 -3.44
N ASP A 141 5.73 17.53 -4.54
CA ASP A 141 4.32 17.96 -4.53
C ASP A 141 3.37 16.76 -4.57
N LYS A 142 3.79 15.69 -5.25
CA LYS A 142 3.11 14.41 -5.24
C LYS A 142 4.14 13.28 -5.30
N PHE A 143 3.94 12.26 -4.48
CA PHE A 143 4.76 11.06 -4.48
C PHE A 143 3.92 9.84 -4.88
N ILE A 144 4.42 9.05 -5.83
CA ILE A 144 3.75 7.87 -6.37
C ILE A 144 4.59 6.63 -6.02
N TYR A 145 3.97 5.70 -5.32
CA TYR A 145 4.59 4.42 -5.01
C TYR A 145 4.56 3.48 -6.22
N ILE A 146 5.72 2.93 -6.58
CA ILE A 146 5.87 2.03 -7.74
C ILE A 146 4.98 0.78 -7.61
N GLU A 147 4.82 0.29 -6.38
CA GLU A 147 4.00 -0.88 -6.04
C GLU A 147 2.51 -0.67 -6.35
N ASN A 148 2.02 0.58 -6.29
CA ASN A 148 0.63 0.88 -6.62
C ASN A 148 0.37 0.74 -8.13
N LEU A 149 1.41 0.96 -8.95
CA LEU A 149 1.30 0.91 -10.41
C LEU A 149 1.23 -0.54 -10.92
N THR A 150 2.00 -1.44 -10.29
CA THR A 150 1.97 -2.87 -10.63
C THR A 150 0.66 -3.53 -10.21
N GLN A 151 0.13 -3.20 -9.02
CA GLN A 151 -1.16 -3.75 -8.55
C GLN A 151 -2.34 -3.30 -9.43
N SER A 152 -2.35 -2.03 -9.84
CA SER A 152 -3.40 -1.50 -10.73
C SER A 152 -3.40 -2.19 -12.10
N TYR A 153 -2.23 -2.61 -12.59
CA TYR A 153 -2.12 -3.34 -13.86
C TYR A 153 -2.63 -4.78 -13.74
N VAL A 154 -2.31 -5.48 -12.64
CA VAL A 154 -2.80 -6.85 -12.36
C VAL A 154 -4.33 -6.86 -12.17
N GLU A 155 -4.91 -5.85 -11.53
CA GLU A 155 -6.36 -5.71 -11.38
C GLU A 155 -7.06 -5.39 -12.72
N ASN A 156 -6.41 -4.66 -13.64
CA ASN A 156 -6.97 -4.38 -14.97
C ASN A 156 -6.86 -5.59 -15.91
N ASP A 157 -5.74 -6.32 -15.90
CA ASP A 157 -5.58 -7.56 -16.68
C ASP A 157 -6.52 -8.66 -16.18
N THR A 158 -6.77 -8.76 -14.87
CA THR A 158 -7.74 -9.74 -14.34
C THR A 158 -9.18 -9.36 -14.68
N ASN A 159 -9.53 -8.08 -14.75
CA ASN A 159 -10.85 -7.64 -15.22
C ASN A 159 -11.02 -7.82 -16.74
N GLU A 160 -10.00 -7.62 -17.58
CA GLU A 160 -10.06 -7.92 -19.02
C GLU A 160 -10.17 -9.42 -19.33
N ILE A 161 -9.63 -10.28 -18.47
CA ILE A 161 -9.80 -11.74 -18.57
C ILE A 161 -11.20 -12.19 -18.10
N LEU A 162 -11.83 -11.44 -17.18
CA LEU A 162 -13.19 -11.72 -16.70
C LEU A 162 -14.26 -11.23 -17.69
N ASP A 163 -14.05 -10.09 -18.36
CA ASP A 163 -14.98 -9.57 -19.38
C ASP A 163 -14.94 -10.39 -20.69
N ASN A 164 -13.83 -11.09 -20.98
CA ASN A 164 -13.74 -12.00 -22.13
C ASN A 164 -14.25 -13.43 -21.86
N LYS A 165 -14.61 -13.75 -20.62
CA LYS A 165 -15.23 -15.04 -20.26
C LYS A 165 -16.75 -15.06 -20.44
N GLU A 166 -17.41 -13.90 -20.50
CA GLU A 166 -18.85 -13.84 -20.77
C GLU A 166 -19.19 -13.94 -22.26
N ASN A 167 -18.24 -13.67 -23.17
CA ASN A 167 -18.44 -13.80 -24.62
C ASN A 167 -17.94 -15.14 -25.22
N SER A 168 -17.35 -16.03 -24.41
CA SER A 168 -16.84 -17.33 -24.87
C SER A 168 -17.74 -18.52 -24.51
N SER A 169 -18.83 -18.29 -23.77
CA SER A 169 -19.87 -19.29 -23.48
C SER A 169 -20.84 -19.55 -24.64
N LEU A 170 -20.81 -18.73 -25.70
CA LEU A 170 -21.65 -18.88 -26.91
C LEU A 170 -20.91 -19.48 -28.12
N LEU A 171 -19.63 -19.86 -28.00
CA LEU A 171 -18.83 -20.42 -29.11
C LEU A 171 -18.33 -21.86 -28.89
N MET A 172 -18.65 -22.50 -27.76
CA MET A 172 -18.23 -23.88 -27.44
C MET A 172 -19.31 -24.95 -27.68
N GLU A 173 -20.11 -24.85 -28.75
CA GLU A 173 -20.94 -25.98 -29.21
C GLU A 173 -20.77 -26.35 -30.69
N LYS A 174 -19.83 -25.72 -31.40
CA LYS A 174 -19.47 -26.13 -32.77
C LYS A 174 -17.96 -26.09 -32.96
N ASN A 175 -17.31 -27.20 -32.62
CA ASN A 175 -16.32 -27.89 -33.47
C ASN A 175 -15.53 -28.91 -32.64
N LYS A 176 -16.18 -30.05 -32.43
CA LYS A 176 -15.55 -31.29 -32.03
C LYS A 176 -15.21 -32.06 -33.30
N VAL A 177 -14.19 -31.66 -34.07
CA VAL A 177 -13.56 -32.52 -35.09
C VAL A 177 -12.08 -32.16 -35.26
N MET A 178 -11.25 -33.21 -35.27
CA MET A 178 -9.87 -33.32 -35.76
C MET A 178 -8.71 -32.99 -34.80
N ASN A 179 -8.19 -34.08 -34.23
CA ASN A 179 -6.83 -34.63 -34.41
C ASN A 179 -5.63 -33.71 -34.16
N SER A 180 -4.50 -34.13 -33.59
CA SER A 180 -3.96 -35.28 -32.86
C SER A 180 -2.43 -35.17 -33.05
N GLN A 181 -1.67 -35.78 -32.13
CA GLN A 181 -0.20 -35.94 -32.16
C GLN A 181 0.56 -34.74 -31.55
N ASN A 182 1.47 -34.89 -30.58
CA ASN A 182 2.22 -36.07 -30.19
C ASN A 182 2.62 -36.06 -28.71
N ARG A 183 2.66 -37.27 -28.13
CA ARG A 183 3.02 -37.61 -26.75
C ARG A 183 4.55 -37.68 -26.58
N LEU A 184 4.93 -37.79 -25.30
CA LEU A 184 6.07 -38.50 -24.68
C LEU A 184 6.97 -37.51 -23.91
N SER A 185 7.25 -37.66 -22.62
CA SER A 185 6.96 -38.76 -21.69
C SER A 185 7.19 -38.27 -20.26
N LYS A 186 6.23 -38.56 -19.36
CA LYS A 186 6.43 -38.59 -17.92
C LYS A 186 7.11 -39.92 -17.61
N ASP A 187 8.22 -39.88 -16.89
CA ASP A 187 8.61 -40.90 -15.90
C ASP A 187 9.84 -40.38 -15.14
N SER A 188 9.58 -39.72 -14.00
CA SER A 188 10.46 -39.62 -12.83
C SER A 188 9.72 -38.82 -11.74
N ILE A 189 8.95 -39.53 -10.91
CA ILE A 189 8.43 -39.03 -9.62
C ILE A 189 8.96 -39.99 -8.53
N LYS A 190 9.35 -39.43 -7.38
CA LYS A 190 9.87 -40.02 -6.12
C LYS A 190 11.40 -40.22 -6.12
N GLN A 191 12.19 -39.75 -5.16
CA GLN A 191 11.94 -39.42 -3.75
C GLN A 191 12.81 -38.25 -3.30
N LEU A 192 12.28 -37.39 -2.42
CA LEU A 192 12.92 -36.82 -1.22
C LEU A 192 11.95 -35.78 -0.66
N SER A 193 11.04 -36.27 0.19
CA SER A 193 10.29 -35.47 1.15
C SER A 193 11.19 -35.17 2.36
N ASP A 194 10.79 -34.13 3.08
CA ASP A 194 11.23 -33.72 4.42
C ASP A 194 12.43 -32.79 4.47
N ASP A 195 12.17 -31.49 4.22
CA ASP A 195 12.44 -30.48 5.26
C ASP A 195 11.75 -29.12 4.98
N VAL A 196 11.16 -28.58 6.04
CA VAL A 196 10.70 -27.20 6.28
C VAL A 196 9.50 -26.66 5.50
N ILE A 197 8.36 -26.79 6.17
CA ILE A 197 7.23 -25.87 6.14
C ILE A 197 7.72 -24.44 6.44
N GLN A 198 7.70 -23.56 5.44
CA GLN A 198 7.34 -22.15 5.64
C GLN A 198 6.35 -21.73 4.56
N LYS A 199 5.08 -21.59 4.95
CA LYS A 199 4.11 -20.75 4.23
C LYS A 199 4.76 -19.38 4.02
N PRO A 200 4.85 -18.83 2.80
CA PRO A 200 5.08 -17.42 2.63
C PRO A 200 3.85 -16.69 3.17
N THR A 201 4.01 -16.09 4.33
CA THR A 201 3.10 -15.10 4.89
C THR A 201 2.89 -14.00 3.85
N MET A 202 1.67 -13.89 3.32
CA MET A 202 1.25 -12.77 2.48
C MET A 202 1.38 -11.48 3.30
N LEU A 203 2.46 -10.70 3.10
CA LEU A 203 2.52 -9.32 3.56
C LEU A 203 1.57 -8.49 2.69
N SER A 204 0.50 -7.99 3.29
CA SER A 204 -0.44 -7.05 2.69
C SER A 204 0.28 -5.75 2.28
N GLN A 205 0.31 -5.43 0.98
CA GLN A 205 0.67 -4.10 0.47
C GLN A 205 -0.30 -3.06 1.07
N GLN A 206 0.17 -2.29 2.05
CA GLN A 206 -0.63 -1.22 2.66
C GLN A 206 -0.72 -0.03 1.69
N VAL A 207 -1.94 0.36 1.35
CA VAL A 207 -2.18 1.60 0.61
C VAL A 207 -1.73 2.78 1.47
N ALA A 208 -0.78 3.55 0.95
CA ALA A 208 -0.32 4.78 1.59
C ALA A 208 -1.32 5.92 1.30
N ILE A 209 -2.00 6.36 2.34
CA ILE A 209 -2.86 7.53 2.38
C ILE A 209 -2.24 8.54 3.35
N ASP A 210 -2.29 9.84 3.03
CA ASP A 210 -1.78 10.86 3.94
C ASP A 210 -2.63 10.90 5.22
N GLU A 211 -1.97 11.10 6.36
CA GLU A 211 -2.60 11.12 7.68
C GLU A 211 -3.79 12.11 7.74
N PRO A 212 -3.70 13.35 7.21
CA PRO A 212 -4.83 14.27 7.21
C PRO A 212 -6.06 13.73 6.49
N THR A 213 -5.88 13.12 5.31
CA THR A 213 -7.00 12.54 4.55
C THR A 213 -7.55 11.30 5.24
N LEU A 214 -6.71 10.47 5.84
CA LEU A 214 -7.17 9.33 6.64
C LEU A 214 -8.00 9.79 7.85
N GLN A 215 -7.55 10.83 8.56
CA GLN A 215 -8.29 11.44 9.67
C GLN A 215 -9.61 12.05 9.20
N LEU A 216 -9.62 12.70 8.03
CA LEU A 216 -10.85 13.20 7.42
C LEU A 216 -11.83 12.07 7.11
N ILE A 217 -11.38 10.95 6.54
CA ILE A 217 -12.22 9.78 6.28
C ILE A 217 -12.78 9.23 7.59
N TYR A 218 -11.95 9.09 8.63
CA TYR A 218 -12.40 8.65 9.94
C TYR A 218 -13.46 9.56 10.54
N LYS A 219 -13.22 10.87 10.51
CA LYS A 219 -14.17 11.87 11.02
C LYS A 219 -15.48 11.84 10.23
N SER A 220 -15.38 11.79 8.90
CA SER A 220 -16.53 11.74 8.00
C SER A 220 -17.40 10.51 8.25
N ILE A 221 -16.78 9.32 8.44
CA ILE A 221 -17.51 8.10 8.81
C ILE A 221 -18.19 8.28 10.16
N LYS A 222 -17.50 8.84 11.16
CA LYS A 222 -18.07 9.09 12.49
C LYS A 222 -19.26 10.03 12.45
N ASP A 223 -19.20 11.07 11.62
CA ASP A 223 -20.23 12.11 11.55
C ASP A 223 -21.52 11.64 10.85
N ILE A 224 -21.44 10.59 10.02
CA ILE A 224 -22.60 10.06 9.26
C ILE A 224 -23.00 8.63 9.64
N ALA A 225 -22.32 8.02 10.62
CA ALA A 225 -22.61 6.66 11.05
C ALA A 225 -23.96 6.56 11.77
N ASP A 226 -24.63 5.43 11.60
CA ASP A 226 -25.79 5.04 12.40
C ASP A 226 -25.39 4.58 13.83
N ASP A 227 -26.39 4.20 14.62
CA ASP A 227 -26.23 3.73 16.01
C ASP A 227 -25.33 2.48 16.13
N ASP A 228 -25.18 1.70 15.06
CA ASP A 228 -24.34 0.49 15.01
C ASP A 228 -22.94 0.77 14.39
N GLY A 229 -22.65 2.05 14.11
CA GLY A 229 -21.37 2.54 13.61
C GLY A 229 -21.19 2.40 12.10
N TRP A 230 -22.24 2.10 11.35
CA TRP A 230 -22.19 1.93 9.90
C TRP A 230 -22.54 3.24 9.18
N ALA A 231 -21.69 3.63 8.25
CA ALA A 231 -21.90 4.77 7.37
C ALA A 231 -22.26 4.29 5.96
N ASN A 232 -23.28 4.89 5.33
CA ASN A 232 -23.58 4.61 3.92
C ASN A 232 -22.44 5.14 3.03
N LEU A 233 -21.89 4.29 2.17
CA LEU A 233 -20.70 4.59 1.37
C LEU A 233 -20.94 5.70 0.33
N SER A 234 -22.14 5.77 -0.25
CA SER A 234 -22.49 6.83 -1.21
C SER A 234 -22.59 8.18 -0.49
N THR A 235 -23.21 8.21 0.68
CA THR A 235 -23.28 9.39 1.54
C THR A 235 -21.88 9.83 1.97
N LEU A 236 -21.00 8.89 2.31
CA LEU A 236 -19.60 9.17 2.63
C LEU A 236 -18.87 9.85 1.46
N GLY A 237 -19.03 9.33 0.24
CA GLY A 237 -18.44 9.92 -0.96
C GLY A 237 -18.87 11.37 -1.18
N ASN A 238 -20.17 11.65 -1.05
CA ASN A 238 -20.72 13.00 -1.19
C ASN A 238 -20.21 13.95 -0.08
N HIS A 239 -20.12 13.45 1.15
CA HIS A 239 -19.64 14.22 2.29
C HIS A 239 -18.15 14.57 2.13
N LEU A 240 -17.33 13.61 1.71
CA LEU A 240 -15.90 13.83 1.41
C LEU A 240 -15.71 14.85 0.28
N ALA A 241 -16.49 14.76 -0.80
CA ALA A 241 -16.45 15.74 -1.88
C ALA A 241 -16.85 17.16 -1.43
N THR A 242 -17.69 17.27 -0.40
CA THR A 242 -18.11 18.57 0.18
C THR A 242 -17.01 19.16 1.05
N ILE A 243 -16.38 18.36 1.93
CA ILE A 243 -15.35 18.85 2.86
C ILE A 243 -14.01 19.06 2.14
N LYS A 244 -13.68 18.19 1.19
CA LYS A 244 -12.40 18.20 0.46
C LYS A 244 -12.66 18.01 -1.04
N PRO A 245 -12.97 19.08 -1.79
CA PRO A 245 -13.31 19.00 -3.21
C PRO A 245 -12.19 18.45 -4.11
N ASP A 246 -10.93 18.52 -3.67
CA ASP A 246 -9.76 17.96 -4.34
C ASP A 246 -9.52 16.47 -4.01
N PHE A 247 -10.35 15.87 -3.15
CA PHE A 247 -10.26 14.45 -2.83
C PHE A 247 -10.64 13.58 -4.04
N ASP A 248 -9.68 12.80 -4.53
CA ASP A 248 -9.89 11.80 -5.57
C ASP A 248 -9.27 10.46 -5.13
N THR A 249 -10.07 9.40 -5.12
CA THR A 249 -9.61 8.04 -4.75
C THR A 249 -8.53 7.53 -5.71
N ARG A 250 -8.50 8.05 -6.95
CA ARG A 250 -7.48 7.73 -7.95
C ARG A 250 -6.11 8.27 -7.56
N THR A 251 -6.04 9.36 -6.78
CA THR A 251 -4.78 9.87 -6.22
C THR A 251 -4.11 8.83 -5.32
N TYR A 252 -4.90 7.93 -4.72
CA TYR A 252 -4.45 6.82 -3.87
C TYR A 252 -4.47 5.47 -4.61
N GLY A 253 -4.50 5.48 -5.94
CA GLY A 253 -4.39 4.27 -6.76
C GLY A 253 -5.63 3.39 -6.79
N ARG A 254 -6.84 3.93 -6.52
CA ARG A 254 -8.09 3.17 -6.56
C ARG A 254 -9.20 3.92 -7.31
N ALA A 255 -9.84 3.25 -8.27
CA ALA A 255 -10.88 3.86 -9.10
C ALA A 255 -12.18 4.19 -8.35
N LYS A 256 -12.44 3.52 -7.22
CA LYS A 256 -13.65 3.66 -6.41
C LYS A 256 -13.29 3.80 -4.94
N LEU A 257 -14.09 4.57 -4.19
CA LEU A 257 -13.94 4.74 -2.74
C LEU A 257 -14.00 3.41 -1.99
N SER A 258 -14.87 2.47 -2.40
CA SER A 258 -14.89 1.13 -1.81
C SER A 258 -13.55 0.40 -1.94
N GLY A 259 -12.88 0.54 -3.09
CA GLY A 259 -11.58 -0.10 -3.35
C GLY A 259 -10.46 0.52 -2.52
N LEU A 260 -10.51 1.84 -2.30
CA LEU A 260 -9.61 2.54 -1.38
C LEU A 260 -9.76 2.02 0.05
N LEU A 261 -10.99 2.01 0.56
CA LEU A 261 -11.27 1.61 1.93
C LEU A 261 -10.94 0.12 2.19
N GLN A 262 -11.18 -0.76 1.21
CA GLN A 262 -10.78 -2.17 1.29
C GLN A 262 -9.26 -2.33 1.35
N ALA A 263 -8.54 -1.59 0.51
CA ALA A 263 -7.10 -1.75 0.38
C ALA A 263 -6.30 -1.13 1.55
N LEU A 264 -6.92 -0.23 2.32
CA LEU A 264 -6.35 0.26 3.58
C LEU A 264 -6.36 -0.82 4.68
N ASP A 265 -7.21 -1.85 4.60
CA ASP A 265 -7.45 -2.85 5.66
C ASP A 265 -7.76 -2.28 7.06
N LEU A 266 -8.13 -1.00 7.12
CA LEU A 266 -8.54 -0.28 8.32
C LEU A 266 -10.06 -0.20 8.47
N PHE A 267 -10.81 -0.69 7.48
CA PHE A 267 -12.25 -0.55 7.40
C PHE A 267 -12.94 -1.87 7.07
N GLU A 268 -14.14 -2.05 7.61
CA GLU A 268 -15.06 -3.11 7.24
C GLU A 268 -16.06 -2.56 6.23
N ILE A 269 -16.39 -3.34 5.20
CA ILE A 269 -17.43 -2.99 4.22
C ILE A 269 -18.45 -4.12 4.16
N LYS A 270 -19.74 -3.79 4.32
CA LYS A 270 -20.85 -4.72 4.11
C LYS A 270 -21.74 -4.28 2.95
N LEU A 271 -22.45 -5.23 2.35
CA LEU A 271 -23.48 -5.00 1.34
C LEU A 271 -24.83 -5.33 1.97
N GLU A 272 -25.74 -4.36 2.00
CA GLU A 272 -27.13 -4.56 2.44
C GLU A 272 -28.06 -4.12 1.30
N GLY A 273 -28.74 -5.09 0.68
CA GLY A 273 -29.48 -4.87 -0.56
C GLY A 273 -28.55 -4.40 -1.70
N SER A 274 -28.86 -3.23 -2.27
CA SER A 274 -28.03 -2.61 -3.32
C SER A 274 -27.04 -1.58 -2.78
N GLN A 275 -27.00 -1.34 -1.47
CA GLN A 275 -26.20 -0.29 -0.85
C GLN A 275 -24.99 -0.88 -0.12
N LYS A 276 -23.86 -0.17 -0.18
CA LYS A 276 -22.64 -0.50 0.56
C LYS A 276 -22.54 0.37 1.80
N PHE A 277 -22.15 -0.24 2.90
CA PHE A 277 -21.89 0.45 4.16
C PHE A 277 -20.44 0.22 4.58
N VAL A 278 -19.84 1.20 5.24
CA VAL A 278 -18.47 1.16 5.73
C VAL A 278 -18.41 1.55 7.20
N ARG A 279 -17.48 0.94 7.92
CA ARG A 279 -17.16 1.23 9.32
C ARG A 279 -15.68 1.08 9.55
N LYS A 280 -15.12 1.77 10.56
CA LYS A 280 -13.74 1.52 11.02
C LYS A 280 -13.62 0.08 11.55
N LYS A 281 -12.58 -0.64 11.13
CA LYS A 281 -12.28 -1.98 11.63
C LYS A 281 -12.07 -1.92 13.15
N PRO A 282 -12.88 -2.64 13.94
CA PRO A 282 -12.75 -2.66 15.39
C PRO A 282 -11.38 -3.21 15.81
N SER A 283 -10.64 -2.44 16.60
CA SER A 283 -9.38 -2.91 17.20
C SER A 283 -9.67 -3.55 18.56
N PHE A 284 -9.48 -4.87 18.64
CA PHE A 284 -9.67 -5.63 19.88
C PHE A 284 -8.63 -5.25 20.97
N ALA A 285 -7.49 -4.67 20.58
CA ALA A 285 -6.49 -4.17 21.52
C ALA A 285 -7.04 -3.05 22.42
N LYS A 286 -7.95 -2.21 21.90
CA LYS A 286 -8.61 -1.17 22.70
C LYS A 286 -9.55 -1.77 23.74
N VAL A 287 -10.30 -2.82 23.37
CA VAL A 287 -11.17 -3.57 24.28
C VAL A 287 -10.34 -4.19 25.40
N LEU A 288 -9.25 -4.86 25.02
CA LEU A 288 -8.32 -5.49 25.97
C LEU A 288 -7.79 -4.47 26.98
N LYS A 289 -7.36 -3.29 26.51
CA LYS A 289 -6.88 -2.21 27.37
C LYS A 289 -7.96 -1.72 28.33
N ILE A 290 -9.17 -1.44 27.84
CA ILE A 290 -10.29 -0.98 28.70
C ILE A 290 -10.60 -2.02 29.79
N VAL A 291 -10.71 -3.30 29.41
CA VAL A 291 -11.01 -4.38 30.36
C VAL A 291 -9.89 -4.53 31.39
N HIS A 292 -8.64 -4.49 30.94
CA HIS A 292 -7.45 -4.55 31.79
C HIS A 292 -7.41 -3.40 32.80
N ASP A 293 -7.54 -2.15 32.34
CA ASP A 293 -7.48 -0.95 33.18
C ASP A 293 -8.58 -0.97 34.26
N VAL A 294 -9.81 -1.39 33.91
CA VAL A 294 -10.90 -1.45 34.88
C VAL A 294 -10.69 -2.57 35.91
N ILE A 295 -10.14 -3.72 35.53
CA ILE A 295 -9.82 -4.79 36.49
C ILE A 295 -8.74 -4.32 37.48
N ILE A 296 -7.67 -3.68 36.98
CA ILE A 296 -6.60 -3.14 37.83
C ILE A 296 -7.14 -2.13 38.83
N ASP A 297 -7.95 -1.18 38.38
CA ASP A 297 -8.44 -0.11 39.25
C ASP A 297 -9.46 -0.58 40.30
N TYR A 298 -10.24 -1.63 40.00
CA TYR A 298 -11.35 -2.06 40.85
C TYR A 298 -10.97 -3.19 41.82
N ARG A 299 -10.00 -4.04 41.44
CA ARG A 299 -9.62 -5.25 42.20
C ARG A 299 -8.11 -5.50 42.23
N GLY A 300 -7.32 -4.89 41.34
CA GLY A 300 -5.88 -5.15 41.27
C GLY A 300 -5.52 -6.44 40.52
N LEU A 301 -4.22 -6.74 40.45
CA LEU A 301 -3.69 -7.82 39.63
C LEU A 301 -4.10 -9.21 40.17
N ASN A 302 -4.46 -10.13 39.28
CA ASN A 302 -4.81 -11.53 39.58
C ASN A 302 -6.04 -11.75 40.50
N GLU A 303 -6.84 -10.72 40.78
CA GLU A 303 -8.08 -10.85 41.55
C GLU A 303 -9.30 -11.17 40.68
N TRP A 304 -10.19 -12.02 41.21
CA TRP A 304 -11.45 -12.37 40.53
C TRP A 304 -12.45 -11.23 40.58
N THR A 305 -12.95 -10.84 39.40
CA THR A 305 -13.92 -9.76 39.22
C THR A 305 -15.20 -10.27 38.56
N SER A 306 -16.38 -9.87 39.04
CA SER A 306 -17.65 -10.19 38.39
C SER A 306 -17.75 -9.51 37.02
N ILE A 307 -18.03 -10.28 35.97
CA ILE A 307 -18.19 -9.76 34.60
C ILE A 307 -19.35 -8.77 34.52
N ASN A 308 -20.42 -8.97 35.30
CA ASN A 308 -21.57 -8.06 35.28
C ASN A 308 -21.20 -6.69 35.87
N LEU A 309 -20.54 -6.67 37.03
CA LEU A 309 -20.04 -5.42 37.63
C LEU A 309 -19.01 -4.74 36.72
N LEU A 310 -18.11 -5.53 36.12
CA LEU A 310 -17.12 -5.04 35.19
C LEU A 310 -17.75 -4.40 33.95
N ALA A 311 -18.79 -5.02 33.39
CA ALA A 311 -19.53 -4.47 32.27
C ALA A 311 -20.20 -3.13 32.60
N ILE A 312 -20.80 -3.00 33.79
CA ILE A 312 -21.39 -1.74 34.28
C ILE A 312 -20.32 -0.65 34.39
N GLU A 313 -19.16 -0.98 34.99
CA GLU A 313 -18.10 -0.01 35.20
C GLU A 313 -17.42 0.41 33.88
N ILE A 314 -17.26 -0.52 32.94
CA ILE A 314 -16.78 -0.23 31.59
C ILE A 314 -17.73 0.74 30.87
N ALA A 315 -19.05 0.48 30.92
CA ALA A 315 -20.05 1.37 30.32
C ALA A 315 -20.00 2.77 30.94
N LYS A 316 -19.83 2.86 32.26
CA LYS A 316 -19.76 4.13 32.99
C LYS A 316 -18.50 4.94 32.65
N ARG A 317 -17.34 4.28 32.57
CA ARG A 317 -16.05 4.93 32.28
C ARG A 317 -15.86 5.23 30.80
N ASN A 318 -16.55 4.50 29.92
CA ASN A 318 -16.43 4.63 28.48
C ASN A 318 -17.83 4.76 27.86
N PRO A 319 -18.49 5.93 27.97
CA PRO A 319 -19.85 6.12 27.46
C PRO A 319 -19.99 5.85 25.95
N ASP A 320 -18.92 6.11 25.18
CA ASP A 320 -18.88 5.87 23.74
C ASP A 320 -18.57 4.42 23.36
N PHE A 321 -18.39 3.52 24.34
CA PHE A 321 -18.08 2.12 24.07
C PHE A 321 -19.34 1.36 23.63
N ASN A 322 -19.43 1.06 22.33
CA ASN A 322 -20.51 0.28 21.76
C ASN A 322 -20.04 -1.16 21.40
N PRO A 323 -20.51 -2.21 22.09
CA PRO A 323 -20.18 -3.61 21.82
C PRO A 323 -20.57 -4.08 20.41
N ARG A 324 -21.60 -3.49 19.80
CA ARG A 324 -22.12 -3.88 18.48
C ARG A 324 -21.12 -3.58 17.37
N ILE A 325 -20.22 -2.62 17.58
CA ILE A 325 -19.09 -2.34 16.67
C ILE A 325 -18.21 -3.59 16.51
N PHE A 326 -18.13 -4.43 17.54
CA PHE A 326 -17.33 -5.64 17.58
C PHE A 326 -18.13 -6.91 17.27
N GLY A 327 -19.42 -6.78 16.92
CA GLY A 327 -20.31 -7.91 16.63
C GLY A 327 -20.93 -8.57 17.86
N TYR A 328 -20.89 -7.93 19.03
CA TYR A 328 -21.48 -8.45 20.27
C TYR A 328 -22.68 -7.62 20.70
N GLN A 329 -23.68 -8.25 21.32
CA GLN A 329 -24.92 -7.56 21.74
C GLN A 329 -24.71 -6.69 22.98
N ASN A 330 -23.74 -7.04 23.83
CA ASN A 330 -23.50 -6.38 25.11
C ASN A 330 -22.03 -6.52 25.55
N ILE A 331 -21.64 -5.75 26.57
CA ILE A 331 -20.26 -5.73 27.09
C ILE A 331 -19.88 -7.08 27.73
N GLN A 332 -20.84 -7.86 28.23
CA GLN A 332 -20.54 -9.15 28.85
C GLN A 332 -20.09 -10.18 27.81
N GLU A 333 -20.74 -10.21 26.65
CA GLU A 333 -20.36 -11.07 25.53
C GLU A 333 -18.96 -10.75 25.02
N ILE A 334 -18.61 -9.48 24.86
CA ILE A 334 -17.27 -9.12 24.39
C ILE A 334 -16.18 -9.51 25.40
N ILE A 335 -16.42 -9.34 26.71
CA ILE A 335 -15.49 -9.79 27.77
C ILE A 335 -15.28 -11.30 27.71
N LYS A 336 -16.36 -12.07 27.53
CA LYS A 336 -16.31 -13.54 27.44
C LYS A 336 -15.62 -14.05 26.18
N ALA A 337 -15.58 -13.24 25.13
CA ALA A 337 -14.93 -13.56 23.86
C ALA A 337 -13.43 -13.22 23.82
N ILE A 338 -12.89 -12.55 24.86
CA ILE A 338 -11.47 -12.24 24.89
C ILE A 338 -10.66 -13.54 25.01
N ASP A 339 -9.58 -13.61 24.22
CA ASP A 339 -8.63 -14.71 24.22
C ASP A 339 -8.12 -15.03 25.64
N SER A 340 -8.19 -16.31 26.01
CA SER A 340 -7.80 -16.84 27.33
C SER A 340 -6.32 -16.63 27.65
N LYS A 341 -5.49 -16.16 26.71
CA LYS A 341 -4.10 -15.78 26.99
C LYS A 341 -3.97 -14.49 27.80
N TYR A 342 -4.99 -13.64 27.85
CA TYR A 342 -4.97 -12.37 28.58
C TYR A 342 -5.67 -12.45 29.93
N PHE A 343 -6.71 -13.27 30.02
CA PHE A 343 -7.55 -13.40 31.21
C PHE A 343 -7.94 -14.85 31.45
N GLU A 344 -8.16 -15.18 32.71
CA GLU A 344 -8.80 -16.44 33.11
C GLU A 344 -10.27 -16.18 33.44
N LEU A 345 -11.16 -17.00 32.90
CA LEU A 345 -12.58 -17.03 33.24
C LEU A 345 -12.81 -18.18 34.22
N ASP A 346 -13.71 -17.99 35.20
CA ASP A 346 -14.12 -19.08 36.07
C ASP A 346 -15.00 -20.10 35.32
N THR A 347 -15.24 -21.26 35.93
CA THR A 347 -15.95 -22.39 35.30
C THR A 347 -17.29 -22.00 34.69
N ASP A 348 -18.00 -21.08 35.35
CA ASP A 348 -19.34 -20.65 34.95
C ASP A 348 -19.31 -19.40 34.05
N LYS A 349 -18.10 -18.89 33.73
CA LYS A 349 -17.86 -17.66 32.97
C LYS A 349 -18.64 -16.46 33.53
N THR A 350 -18.67 -16.35 34.85
CA THR A 350 -19.30 -15.23 35.58
C THR A 350 -18.27 -14.27 36.16
N ARG A 351 -17.04 -14.77 36.38
CA ARG A 351 -15.91 -13.99 36.88
C ARG A 351 -14.72 -14.07 35.93
N ILE A 352 -13.92 -13.02 35.96
CA ILE A 352 -12.72 -12.84 35.16
C ILE A 352 -11.58 -12.37 36.05
N LYS A 353 -10.35 -12.83 35.81
CA LYS A 353 -9.13 -12.31 36.43
C LYS A 353 -8.04 -12.12 35.38
N LEU A 354 -7.16 -11.16 35.61
CA LEU A 354 -5.95 -10.97 34.80
C LEU A 354 -4.97 -12.13 34.99
N LEU A 355 -4.27 -12.53 33.92
CA LEU A 355 -3.15 -13.44 34.01
C LEU A 355 -1.86 -12.66 34.27
N SER A 356 -1.05 -13.11 35.24
CA SER A 356 0.27 -12.53 35.49
C SER A 356 1.17 -12.66 34.26
N ILE A 357 1.76 -11.56 33.82
CA ILE A 357 2.79 -11.58 32.77
C ILE A 357 3.98 -12.38 33.33
N LYS A 358 4.23 -13.57 32.79
CA LYS A 358 5.49 -14.27 33.05
C LYS A 358 6.59 -13.47 32.35
N GLU A 359 7.35 -12.69 33.12
CA GLU A 359 8.64 -12.17 32.67
C GLU A 359 9.46 -13.36 32.15
N LYS A 360 9.89 -13.29 30.90
CA LYS A 360 10.68 -14.32 30.23
C LYS A 360 11.90 -13.67 29.59
#